data_AF-A0A4P6ESR5-F1
#
_entry.id   AF-A0A4P6ESR5-F1
#
_cell.length_a   1.000
_cell.length_b   1.000
_cell.length_c   1.000
_cell.angle_alpha   90.00
_cell.angle_beta   90.00
_cell.angle_gamma   90.00
#
_symmetry.space_group_name_H-M   'P 1'
#
loop_
_entity.id
_entity.type
_entity.pdbx_description
1 polymer ?
#
loop_
_entity_poly.entity_id
_entity_poly.type
_entity_poly.pdbx_seq_one_letter_code
_entity_poly.pdbx_strand_id
1 'polypeptide(L)'
;MEQIIRHYNGVEAPNGTIVHGLAAYETWIDAFRGGQIEPNGNAYNAAVIQEARMYASLFLSELAESWESGQDADADADSEVRAICREAAALYGETAEQLKTLTTRFPFPAGGDPHAAAEANAAIAALQQAYKLETEAFALLEQLHRILS
;
A
#
# COMPACT_ATOMS: atom_id res chain seq x y z
N MET A 1 -6.14 1.28 -15.09
CA MET A 1 -5.74 0.28 -14.08
C MET A 1 -4.58 -0.60 -14.51
N GLU A 2 -4.44 -0.93 -15.80
CA GLU A 2 -3.33 -1.77 -16.30
C GLU A 2 -1.93 -1.33 -15.82
N GLN A 3 -1.62 -0.03 -15.83
CA GLN A 3 -0.34 0.47 -15.33
C GLN A 3 -0.12 0.22 -13.82
N ILE A 4 -1.18 0.33 -13.01
CA ILE A 4 -1.13 0.04 -11.56
C ILE A 4 -0.84 -1.45 -11.37
N ILE A 5 -1.53 -2.33 -12.09
CA ILE A 5 -1.34 -3.79 -12.01
C ILE A 5 0.08 -4.18 -12.42
N ARG A 6 0.64 -3.56 -13.47
CA ARG A 6 2.03 -3.79 -13.89
C ARG A 6 3.04 -3.34 -12.83
N HIS A 7 2.80 -2.19 -12.20
CA HIS A 7 3.65 -1.68 -11.12
C HIS A 7 3.65 -2.60 -9.90
N TYR A 8 2.46 -3.02 -9.46
CA TYR A 8 2.29 -3.94 -8.33
C TYR A 8 2.99 -5.28 -8.54
N ASN A 9 2.95 -5.79 -9.77
CA ASN A 9 3.63 -7.02 -10.18
C ASN A 9 5.14 -6.84 -10.46
N GLY A 10 5.68 -5.62 -10.37
CA GLY A 10 7.09 -5.35 -10.63
C GLY A 10 7.52 -5.61 -12.09
N VAL A 11 6.60 -5.44 -13.05
CA VAL A 11 6.87 -5.67 -14.49
C VAL A 11 7.69 -4.54 -15.12
N GLU A 12 7.90 -3.44 -14.40
CA GLU A 12 8.82 -2.37 -14.78
C GLU A 12 10.27 -2.91 -14.85
N ALA A 13 11.02 -2.51 -15.87
CA ALA A 13 12.35 -3.05 -16.11
C ALA A 13 13.24 -2.81 -14.87
N PRO A 14 13.76 -3.87 -14.22
CA PRO A 14 14.54 -3.72 -13.01
C PRO A 14 15.82 -2.95 -13.35
N ASN A 15 15.91 -1.73 -12.86
CA ASN A 15 17.12 -0.92 -12.88
C ASN A 15 18.03 -1.33 -11.72
N GLY A 16 18.48 -2.60 -11.75
CA GLY A 16 19.59 -3.19 -10.99
C GLY A 16 19.51 -3.24 -9.45
N THR A 17 18.84 -2.28 -8.82
CA THR A 17 18.84 -2.06 -7.36
C THR A 17 17.50 -1.59 -6.80
N ILE A 18 16.50 -1.28 -7.64
CA ILE A 18 15.18 -0.83 -7.19
C ILE A 18 14.20 -2.00 -7.28
N VAL A 19 13.46 -2.22 -6.19
CA VAL A 19 12.38 -3.21 -6.11
C VAL A 19 11.05 -2.47 -6.12
N HIS A 20 10.11 -2.94 -6.93
CA HIS A 20 8.81 -2.30 -7.15
C HIS A 20 7.66 -3.13 -6.55
N GLY A 21 6.52 -2.48 -6.34
CA GLY A 21 5.28 -3.14 -5.94
C GLY A 21 5.38 -3.89 -4.61
N LEU A 22 4.67 -5.02 -4.53
CA LEU A 22 4.55 -5.80 -3.29
C LEU A 22 5.88 -6.38 -2.80
N ALA A 23 6.82 -6.67 -3.70
CA ALA A 23 8.15 -7.19 -3.36
C ALA A 23 9.01 -6.19 -2.54
N ALA A 24 8.66 -4.89 -2.58
CA ALA A 24 9.34 -3.87 -1.79
C ALA A 24 9.15 -4.09 -0.27
N TYR A 25 8.01 -4.66 0.15
CA TYR A 25 7.76 -4.96 1.56
C TYR A 25 8.76 -5.98 2.11
N GLU A 26 9.00 -7.08 1.38
CA GLU A 26 9.95 -8.11 1.79
C GLU A 26 11.37 -7.55 1.86
N THR A 27 11.75 -6.75 0.86
CA THR A 27 13.06 -6.07 0.84
C THR A 27 13.23 -5.15 2.04
N TRP A 28 12.20 -4.41 2.42
CA TRP A 28 12.22 -3.50 3.57
C TRP A 28 12.28 -4.26 4.89
N ILE A 29 11.51 -5.34 5.02
CA ILE A 29 11.55 -6.24 6.18
C ILE A 29 12.95 -6.84 6.35
N ASP A 30 13.57 -7.29 5.28
CA ASP A 30 14.91 -7.88 5.32
C ASP A 30 15.99 -6.83 5.66
N ALA A 31 15.83 -5.59 5.21
CA ALA A 31 16.70 -4.48 5.63
C ALA A 31 16.63 -4.21 7.14
N PHE A 32 15.44 -4.25 7.75
CA PHE A 32 15.30 -4.18 9.22
C PHE A 32 15.96 -5.38 9.92
N ARG A 33 15.73 -6.60 9.42
CA ARG A 33 16.34 -7.82 9.99
C ARG A 33 17.87 -7.80 9.92
N GLY A 34 18.41 -7.30 8.82
CA GLY A 34 19.86 -7.21 8.58
C GLY A 34 20.52 -6.00 9.25
N GLY A 35 19.76 -5.10 9.88
CA GLY A 35 20.29 -3.86 10.44
C GLY A 35 20.87 -2.93 9.37
N GLN A 36 20.27 -2.91 8.18
CA GLN A 36 20.75 -2.16 7.01
C GLN A 36 19.93 -0.90 6.71
N ILE A 37 19.00 -0.55 7.59
CA ILE A 37 18.16 0.64 7.45
C ILE A 37 19.00 1.91 7.58
N GLU A 38 18.97 2.77 6.56
CA GLU A 38 19.42 4.15 6.72
C GLU A 38 18.26 4.97 7.34
N PRO A 39 18.46 5.61 8.52
CA PRO A 39 17.37 6.21 9.27
C PRO A 39 16.57 7.28 8.51
N ASN A 40 17.24 8.16 7.77
CA ASN A 40 16.57 9.29 7.12
C ASN A 40 15.74 8.85 5.91
N GLY A 41 16.31 7.97 5.09
CA GLY A 41 15.65 7.35 3.94
C GLY A 41 14.46 6.50 4.39
N ASN A 42 14.56 5.79 5.51
CA ASN A 42 13.43 5.08 6.09
C ASN A 42 12.33 6.02 6.57
N ALA A 43 12.68 7.10 7.28
CA ALA A 43 11.70 8.10 7.72
C ALA A 43 10.96 8.73 6.53
N TYR A 44 11.70 9.09 5.47
CA TYR A 44 11.14 9.65 4.25
C TYR A 44 10.23 8.63 3.52
N ASN A 45 10.72 7.42 3.27
CA ASN A 45 9.96 6.39 2.57
C ASN A 45 8.69 6.01 3.32
N ALA A 46 8.77 5.89 4.66
CA ALA A 46 7.60 5.63 5.51
C ALA A 46 6.55 6.73 5.39
N ALA A 47 6.94 8.00 5.41
CA ALA A 47 6.00 9.11 5.26
C ALA A 47 5.33 9.09 3.89
N VAL A 48 6.11 8.97 2.82
CA VAL A 48 5.61 8.96 1.44
C VAL A 48 4.63 7.81 1.20
N ILE A 49 5.00 6.59 1.60
CA ILE A 49 4.16 5.42 1.34
C ILE A 49 2.90 5.41 2.20
N GLN A 50 3.00 5.85 3.47
CA GLN A 50 1.85 5.95 4.36
C GLN A 50 0.82 6.95 3.80
N GLU A 51 1.27 8.12 3.38
CA GLU A 51 0.42 9.14 2.77
C GLU A 51 -0.19 8.65 1.45
N ALA A 52 0.60 7.99 0.60
CA ALA A 52 0.10 7.41 -0.65
C ALA A 52 -1.03 6.39 -0.41
N ARG A 53 -0.93 5.54 0.62
CA ARG A 53 -1.98 4.56 0.97
C ARG A 53 -3.21 5.22 1.57
N MET A 54 -3.02 6.27 2.37
CA MET A 54 -4.12 7.11 2.85
C MET A 54 -4.89 7.74 1.68
N TYR A 55 -4.20 8.32 0.70
CA TYR A 55 -4.85 8.90 -0.48
C TYR A 55 -5.50 7.84 -1.38
N ALA A 56 -4.94 6.64 -1.50
CA ALA A 56 -5.60 5.54 -2.20
C ALA A 56 -6.95 5.19 -1.54
N SER A 57 -6.98 5.12 -0.21
CA SER A 57 -8.21 4.90 0.56
C SER A 57 -9.25 5.99 0.32
N LEU A 58 -8.83 7.26 0.38
CA LEU A 58 -9.71 8.41 0.14
C LEU A 58 -10.28 8.38 -1.28
N PHE A 59 -9.41 8.19 -2.28
CA PHE A 59 -9.82 8.13 -3.68
C PHE A 59 -10.83 7.02 -3.95
N LEU A 60 -10.60 5.80 -3.45
CA LEU A 60 -11.50 4.67 -3.65
C LEU A 60 -12.82 4.85 -2.91
N SER A 61 -12.82 5.51 -1.75
CA SER A 61 -14.04 5.87 -1.03
C SER A 61 -14.88 6.85 -1.84
N GLU A 62 -14.27 7.93 -2.33
CA GLU A 62 -14.93 8.92 -3.18
C GLU A 62 -15.43 8.30 -4.49
N LEU A 63 -14.63 7.41 -5.09
CA LEU A 63 -15.03 6.67 -6.29
C LEU A 63 -16.27 5.81 -6.01
N ALA A 64 -16.33 5.11 -4.88
CA ALA A 64 -17.49 4.29 -4.53
C ALA A 64 -18.77 5.10 -4.27
N GLU A 65 -18.63 6.35 -3.84
CA GLU A 65 -19.75 7.26 -3.60
C GLU A 65 -20.25 7.92 -4.88
N SER A 66 -19.33 8.27 -5.78
CA SER A 66 -19.62 9.00 -7.03
C SER A 66 -19.80 8.09 -8.24
N TRP A 67 -19.58 6.77 -8.11
CA TRP A 67 -19.70 5.85 -9.23
C TRP A 67 -21.13 5.75 -9.75
N GLU A 68 -21.33 6.28 -10.94
CA GLU A 68 -22.53 6.13 -11.77
C GLU A 68 -22.06 5.74 -13.16
N SER A 69 -22.42 4.54 -13.63
CA SER A 69 -22.29 4.23 -15.04
C SER A 69 -23.42 4.90 -15.84
N GLY A 70 -23.19 5.11 -17.14
CA GLY A 70 -24.13 5.82 -18.01
C GLY A 70 -25.51 5.15 -18.12
N GLN A 71 -26.44 5.80 -18.83
CA GLN A 71 -27.87 5.44 -18.91
C GLN A 71 -28.19 4.00 -19.40
N ASP A 72 -27.22 3.29 -19.97
CA ASP A 72 -27.38 1.94 -20.57
C ASP A 72 -26.68 0.83 -19.77
N ALA A 73 -26.26 1.09 -18.54
CA ALA A 73 -25.36 0.20 -17.82
C ALA A 73 -26.06 -0.72 -16.80
N ASP A 74 -25.40 -1.85 -16.55
CA ASP A 74 -25.88 -2.92 -15.68
C ASP A 74 -25.82 -2.49 -14.20
N ALA A 75 -26.98 -2.33 -13.58
CA ALA A 75 -27.10 -1.91 -12.19
C ALA A 75 -26.39 -2.87 -11.20
N ASP A 76 -26.30 -4.15 -11.55
CA ASP A 76 -25.61 -5.16 -10.74
C ASP A 76 -24.09 -4.96 -10.82
N ALA A 77 -23.56 -4.69 -12.02
CA ALA A 77 -22.14 -4.38 -12.22
C ALA A 77 -21.72 -3.11 -11.47
N ASP A 78 -22.55 -2.07 -11.48
CA ASP A 78 -22.31 -0.84 -10.72
C ASP A 78 -22.32 -1.04 -9.20
N SER A 79 -23.24 -1.88 -8.73
CA SER A 79 -23.26 -2.28 -7.32
C SER A 79 -21.97 -3.00 -6.93
N GLU A 80 -21.50 -3.92 -7.78
CA GLU A 80 -20.26 -4.67 -7.58
C GLU A 80 -19.02 -3.74 -7.58
N VAL A 81 -18.91 -2.81 -8.54
CA VAL A 81 -17.82 -1.82 -8.57
C VAL A 81 -17.78 -1.00 -7.28
N ARG A 82 -18.93 -0.49 -6.84
CA ARG A 82 -19.02 0.28 -5.58
C ARG A 82 -18.63 -0.54 -4.37
N ALA A 83 -19.03 -1.82 -4.32
CA ALA A 83 -18.65 -2.72 -3.23
C ALA A 83 -17.14 -2.95 -3.18
N ILE A 84 -16.53 -3.29 -4.33
CA ILE A 84 -15.08 -3.51 -4.45
C ILE A 84 -14.30 -2.24 -4.06
N CYS A 85 -14.73 -1.07 -4.54
CA CYS A 85 -14.07 0.19 -4.20
C CYS A 85 -14.14 0.48 -2.69
N ARG A 86 -15.26 0.22 -2.00
CA ARG A 86 -15.37 0.39 -0.55
C ARG A 86 -14.45 -0.55 0.22
N GLU A 87 -14.39 -1.81 -0.20
CA GLU A 87 -13.57 -2.81 0.46
C GLU A 87 -12.06 -2.52 0.27
N ALA A 88 -11.65 -2.20 -0.97
CA ALA A 88 -10.29 -1.80 -1.25
C ALA A 88 -9.92 -0.50 -0.51
N ALA A 89 -10.84 0.47 -0.41
CA ALA A 89 -10.63 1.69 0.36
C ALA A 89 -10.35 1.38 1.84
N ALA A 90 -11.13 0.48 2.45
CA ALA A 90 -10.94 0.08 3.84
C ALA A 90 -9.57 -0.58 4.06
N LEU A 91 -9.18 -1.52 3.20
CA LEU A 91 -7.88 -2.20 3.29
C LEU A 91 -6.70 -1.24 3.11
N TYR A 92 -6.79 -0.27 2.19
CA TYR A 92 -5.76 0.77 2.05
C TYR A 92 -5.70 1.72 3.25
N GLY A 93 -6.85 2.01 3.87
CA GLY A 93 -6.92 2.80 5.10
C GLY A 93 -6.24 2.09 6.27
N GLU A 94 -6.51 0.79 6.44
CA GLU A 94 -5.84 -0.03 7.45
C GLU A 94 -4.34 -0.17 7.17
N THR A 95 -3.95 -0.33 5.90
CA THR A 95 -2.54 -0.34 5.47
C THR A 95 -1.83 0.95 5.87
N ALA A 96 -2.48 2.10 5.65
CA ALA A 96 -1.95 3.40 6.04
C ALA A 96 -1.77 3.51 7.57
N GLU A 97 -2.70 3.00 8.38
CA GLU A 97 -2.55 2.99 9.84
C GLU A 97 -1.43 2.06 10.31
N GLN A 98 -1.20 0.91 9.64
CA GLN A 98 -0.03 0.08 9.93
C GLN A 98 1.27 0.84 9.63
N LEU A 99 1.35 1.49 8.47
CA LEU A 99 2.53 2.25 8.04
C LEU A 99 2.79 3.49 8.90
N LYS A 100 1.75 4.08 9.50
CA LYS A 100 1.86 5.17 10.47
C LYS A 100 2.62 4.77 11.74
N THR A 101 2.67 3.47 12.05
CA THR A 101 3.54 2.96 13.12
C THR A 101 5.01 3.28 12.81
N LEU A 102 5.44 3.17 11.55
CA LEU A 102 6.81 3.50 11.15
C LEU A 102 7.05 5.01 11.24
N THR A 103 6.14 5.85 10.76
CA THR A 103 6.31 7.31 10.79
C THR A 103 6.32 7.87 12.21
N THR A 104 5.57 7.24 13.13
CA THR A 104 5.54 7.61 14.55
C THR A 104 6.81 7.20 15.29
N ARG A 105 7.38 6.03 14.95
CA ARG A 105 8.59 5.49 15.59
C ARG A 105 9.87 6.10 15.04
N PHE A 106 9.92 6.39 13.75
CA PHE A 106 11.09 6.91 13.06
C PHE A 106 10.83 8.29 12.45
N PRO A 107 10.42 9.31 13.25
CA PRO A 107 10.23 10.66 12.72
C PRO A 107 11.56 11.29 12.31
N PHE A 108 11.52 12.12 11.28
CA PHE A 108 12.63 12.99 10.91
C PHE A 108 12.71 14.23 11.82
N PRO A 109 13.90 14.76 12.16
CA PRO A 109 15.24 14.24 11.90
C PRO A 109 15.75 13.27 12.98
N ALA A 110 14.98 13.06 14.06
CA ALA A 110 15.38 12.24 15.18
C ALA A 110 14.19 11.42 15.69
N GLY A 111 14.37 10.11 15.77
CA GLY A 111 13.38 9.12 16.18
C GLY A 111 14.02 7.93 16.90
N GLY A 112 13.33 6.80 16.93
CA GLY A 112 13.88 5.53 17.40
C GLY A 112 15.07 5.08 16.53
N ASP A 113 15.95 4.27 17.13
CA ASP A 113 17.05 3.62 16.40
C ASP A 113 16.50 2.41 15.62
N PRO A 114 16.47 2.43 14.27
CA PRO A 114 15.97 1.31 13.48
C PRO A 114 16.83 0.04 13.61
N HIS A 115 18.03 0.13 14.18
CA HIS A 115 18.89 -1.02 14.46
C HIS A 115 18.68 -1.60 15.86
N ALA A 116 17.96 -0.91 16.75
CA ALA A 116 17.60 -1.46 18.04
C ALA A 116 16.58 -2.59 17.86
N ALA A 117 16.88 -3.78 18.42
CA ALA A 117 16.09 -5.00 18.19
C ALA A 117 14.59 -4.82 18.48
N ALA A 118 14.23 -4.06 19.53
CA ALA A 118 12.83 -3.80 19.88
C ALA A 118 12.12 -2.95 18.81
N GLU A 119 12.77 -1.91 18.30
CA GLU A 119 12.23 -1.02 17.27
C GLU A 119 12.15 -1.73 15.92
N ALA A 120 13.20 -2.47 15.55
CA ALA A 120 13.23 -3.28 14.33
C ALA A 120 12.11 -4.33 14.31
N ASN A 121 11.89 -5.05 15.42
CA ASN A 121 10.83 -6.06 15.51
C ASN A 121 9.43 -5.43 15.39
N ALA A 122 9.22 -4.25 15.99
CA ALA A 122 7.96 -3.53 15.86
C ALA A 122 7.71 -3.06 14.41
N ALA A 123 8.75 -2.55 13.75
CA ALA A 123 8.68 -2.15 12.34
C ALA A 123 8.38 -3.34 11.42
N ILE A 124 9.05 -4.48 11.63
CA ILE A 124 8.84 -5.72 10.87
C ILE A 124 7.38 -6.18 11.02
N ALA A 125 6.84 -6.18 12.24
CA ALA A 125 5.45 -6.59 12.46
C ALA A 125 4.45 -5.68 11.72
N ALA A 126 4.66 -4.37 11.77
CA ALA A 126 3.84 -3.40 11.05
C ALA A 126 3.93 -3.59 9.52
N LEU A 127 5.13 -3.78 8.98
CA LEU A 127 5.34 -4.03 7.55
C LEU A 127 4.70 -5.35 7.09
N GLN A 128 4.78 -6.40 7.90
CA GLN A 128 4.13 -7.69 7.59
C GLN A 128 2.61 -7.57 7.56
N GLN A 129 2.02 -6.78 8.46
CA GLN A 129 0.58 -6.55 8.45
C GLN A 129 0.15 -5.69 7.25
N ALA A 130 0.89 -4.61 6.98
CA ALA A 130 0.67 -3.77 5.80
C ALA A 130 0.76 -4.58 4.50
N TYR A 131 1.74 -5.46 4.37
CA TYR A 131 1.92 -6.33 3.21
C TYR A 131 0.70 -7.23 2.96
N LYS A 132 0.14 -7.86 4.00
CA LYS A 132 -1.05 -8.70 3.88
C LYS A 132 -2.27 -7.91 3.41
N LEU A 133 -2.56 -6.81 4.09
CA LEU A 133 -3.70 -5.93 3.77
C LEU A 133 -3.60 -5.41 2.34
N GLU A 134 -2.42 -4.99 1.93
CA GLU A 134 -2.22 -4.46 0.58
C GLU A 134 -2.27 -5.55 -0.51
N THR A 135 -1.86 -6.77 -0.19
CA THR A 135 -2.03 -7.91 -1.11
C THR A 135 -3.51 -8.20 -1.34
N GLU A 136 -4.34 -8.13 -0.29
CA GLU A 136 -5.80 -8.28 -0.40
C GLU A 136 -6.41 -7.11 -1.19
N ALA A 137 -6.00 -5.88 -0.92
CA ALA A 137 -6.45 -4.70 -1.68
C ALA A 137 -6.09 -4.80 -3.16
N PHE A 138 -4.90 -5.33 -3.46
CA PHE A 138 -4.45 -5.52 -4.85
C PHE A 138 -5.32 -6.53 -5.61
N ALA A 139 -5.70 -7.65 -4.98
CA ALA A 139 -6.59 -8.63 -5.59
C ALA A 139 -7.96 -8.03 -5.97
N LEU A 140 -8.47 -7.11 -5.14
CA LEU A 140 -9.69 -6.34 -5.43
C LEU A 140 -9.51 -5.40 -6.61
N LEU A 141 -8.37 -4.72 -6.73
CA LEU A 141 -8.07 -3.89 -7.91
C LEU A 141 -7.98 -4.72 -9.20
N GLU A 142 -7.47 -5.95 -9.13
CA GLU A 142 -7.49 -6.87 -10.27
C GLU A 142 -8.91 -7.28 -10.65
N GLN A 143 -9.79 -7.52 -9.67
CA GLN A 143 -11.21 -7.79 -9.92
C GLN A 143 -11.90 -6.59 -10.56
N LEU A 144 -11.69 -5.39 -9.99
CA LEU A 144 -12.22 -4.14 -10.55
C LEU A 144 -11.77 -3.93 -11.99
N HIS A 145 -10.50 -4.22 -12.29
CA HIS A 145 -9.99 -4.13 -13.66
C HIS A 145 -10.71 -5.06 -14.62
N ARG A 146 -11.00 -6.30 -14.22
CA ARG A 146 -11.73 -7.27 -15.05
C ARG A 146 -13.18 -6.88 -15.32
N ILE A 147 -13.83 -6.20 -14.38
CA ILE A 147 -15.21 -5.71 -14.54
C ILE A 147 -15.26 -4.53 -15.52
N LEU A 148 -14.23 -3.68 -15.50
CA LEU A 148 -14.18 -2.44 -16.28
C LEU A 148 -13.47 -2.57 -17.64
N SER A 149 -12.89 -3.74 -17.95
CA SER A 149 -12.19 -4.05 -19.20
C SER A 149 -13.11 -4.75 -20.20
#